data_AF-A0A843FXD4-F1
#
_entry.id   AF-A0A843FXD4-F1
#
_cell.length_a   1.000
_cell.length_b   1.000
_cell.length_c   1.000
_cell.angle_alpha   90.00
_cell.angle_beta   90.00
_cell.angle_gamma   90.00
#
_symmetry.space_group_name_H-M   'P 1'
#
loop_
_entity.id
_entity.type
_entity.pdbx_description
1 polymer ?
#
loop_
_entity_poly.entity_id
_entity_poly.type
_entity_poly.pdbx_seq_one_letter_code
_entity_poly.pdbx_strand_id
1 'polypeptide(L)'
;MPVINFKYSDLCSIIGQDIPMEKLADRIPMIGADIEHAEAGCDDMSVEFFPDRPDLYSVEGTARGLRAFLDIEPGMKTYDVKESGMDVHIDKSVKDVRPYFLCGVVRDVNIDDNMLKSIMEMQEKLHTTIGRKRKKLAIGIHDLDKVCAPFTYRLAEPHS
;
A
#
# COMPACT_ATOMS: atom_id res chain seq x y z
N MET A 1 -11.26 12.19 -3.29
CA MET A 1 -9.87 11.78 -2.95
C MET A 1 -9.93 10.28 -2.64
N PRO A 2 -8.83 9.54 -2.37
CA PRO A 2 -8.96 8.11 -2.12
C PRO A 2 -9.58 7.83 -0.76
N VAL A 3 -10.78 7.27 -0.80
CA VAL A 3 -11.45 6.67 0.37
C VAL A 3 -10.92 5.26 0.57
N ILE A 4 -10.47 4.96 1.78
CA ILE A 4 -10.04 3.62 2.21
C ILE A 4 -11.09 3.09 3.18
N ASN A 5 -11.52 1.84 2.97
CA ASN A 5 -12.50 1.18 3.80
C ASN A 5 -11.79 0.08 4.57
N PHE A 6 -11.94 0.07 5.89
CA PHE A 6 -11.34 -0.93 6.74
C PHE A 6 -12.10 -1.11 8.04
N LYS A 7 -11.76 -2.18 8.75
CA LYS A 7 -12.38 -2.49 10.03
C LYS A 7 -11.64 -1.80 11.17
N TYR A 8 -12.38 -1.24 12.12
CA TYR A 8 -11.85 -0.71 13.37
C TYR A 8 -11.04 -1.78 14.12
N SER A 9 -11.58 -3.00 14.19
CA SER A 9 -10.93 -4.16 14.81
C SER A 9 -9.58 -4.50 14.17
N ASP A 10 -9.50 -4.42 12.84
CA ASP A 10 -8.27 -4.66 12.08
C ASP A 10 -7.25 -3.55 12.33
N LEU A 11 -7.67 -2.28 12.29
CA LEU A 11 -6.81 -1.14 12.62
C LEU A 11 -6.21 -1.27 14.02
N CYS A 12 -7.02 -1.60 15.05
CA CYS A 12 -6.54 -1.77 16.42
C CYS A 12 -5.61 -2.98 16.56
N SER A 13 -5.93 -4.09 15.89
CA SER A 13 -5.08 -5.28 15.85
C SER A 13 -3.69 -4.95 15.28
N ILE A 14 -3.64 -4.22 14.17
CA ILE A 14 -2.39 -3.80 13.55
C ILE A 14 -1.66 -2.79 14.44
N ILE A 15 -2.35 -1.81 15.04
CA ILE A 15 -1.71 -0.86 15.97
C ILE A 15 -1.11 -1.60 17.19
N GLY A 16 -1.73 -2.69 17.63
CA GLY A 16 -1.33 -3.47 18.80
C GLY A 16 -1.88 -2.92 20.12
N GLN A 17 -2.82 -1.98 20.06
CA GLN A 17 -3.52 -1.40 21.21
C GLN A 17 -4.98 -1.13 20.85
N ASP A 18 -5.88 -1.36 21.80
CA ASP A 18 -7.28 -0.96 21.67
C ASP A 18 -7.40 0.54 21.95
N ILE A 19 -7.82 1.31 20.94
CA ILE A 19 -7.90 2.76 21.00
C ILE A 19 -9.35 3.17 20.86
N PRO A 20 -9.96 3.84 21.86
CA PRO A 20 -11.36 4.24 21.78
C PRO A 20 -11.68 4.99 20.48
N MET A 21 -12.81 4.62 19.86
CA MET A 21 -13.26 5.20 18.58
C MET A 21 -13.31 6.73 18.61
N GLU A 22 -13.74 7.33 19.73
CA GLU A 22 -13.74 8.79 19.94
C GLU A 22 -12.34 9.39 19.77
N LYS A 23 -11.32 8.72 20.32
CA LYS A 23 -9.93 9.16 20.21
C LYS A 23 -9.40 9.01 18.79
N LEU A 24 -9.81 7.96 18.06
CA LEU A 24 -9.46 7.82 16.64
C LEU A 24 -10.13 8.90 15.79
N ALA A 25 -11.40 9.21 16.09
CA ALA A 25 -12.16 10.25 15.41
C ALA A 25 -11.49 11.63 15.52
N ASP A 26 -10.92 11.94 16.69
CA ASP A 26 -10.19 13.19 16.91
C ASP A 26 -8.79 13.21 16.29
N ARG A 27 -8.16 12.03 16.11
CA ARG A 27 -6.72 11.91 15.76
C ARG A 27 -6.48 11.66 14.28
N ILE A 28 -7.32 10.87 13.62
CA ILE A 28 -7.22 10.58 12.18
C ILE A 28 -7.22 11.87 11.34
N PRO A 29 -8.06 12.88 11.61
CA PRO A 29 -8.03 14.11 10.82
C PRO A 29 -6.71 14.88 10.92
N MET A 30 -6.02 14.77 12.07
CA MET A 30 -4.75 15.44 12.32
C MET A 30 -3.58 14.89 11.50
N ILE A 31 -3.71 13.69 10.91
CA ILE A 31 -2.69 13.10 10.02
C ILE A 31 -2.97 13.32 8.53
N GLY A 32 -3.93 14.19 8.19
CA GLY A 32 -4.26 14.55 6.82
C GLY A 32 -5.33 13.67 6.20
N ALA A 33 -6.41 13.46 6.96
CA ALA A 33 -7.54 12.63 6.56
C ALA A 33 -8.88 13.29 6.92
N ASP A 34 -9.96 12.79 6.34
CA ASP A 34 -11.32 13.10 6.72
C ASP A 34 -12.08 11.79 6.93
N ILE A 35 -12.91 11.72 7.96
CA ILE A 35 -13.65 10.50 8.29
C ILE A 35 -15.01 10.61 7.64
N GLU A 36 -15.24 9.86 6.56
CA GLU A 36 -16.54 9.84 5.88
C GLU A 36 -17.58 9.04 6.65
N HIS A 37 -17.17 7.91 7.25
CA HIS A 37 -18.06 7.02 7.99
C HIS A 37 -17.33 6.38 9.18
N ALA A 38 -17.85 6.64 10.38
CA ALA A 38 -17.43 5.99 11.62
C ALA A 38 -18.60 6.07 12.62
N GLU A 39 -19.41 5.00 12.69
CA GLU A 39 -20.54 4.93 13.63
C GLU A 39 -20.16 4.14 14.89
N ALA A 40 -20.59 4.63 16.06
CA ALA A 40 -20.35 3.95 17.32
C ALA A 40 -21.06 2.59 17.35
N GLY A 41 -20.30 1.52 17.56
CA GLY A 41 -20.80 0.14 17.54
C GLY A 41 -20.78 -0.52 16.16
N CYS A 42 -20.37 0.20 15.11
CA CYS A 42 -20.06 -0.38 13.80
C CYS A 42 -18.55 -0.64 13.69
N ASP A 43 -18.18 -1.80 13.14
CA ASP A 43 -16.78 -2.15 12.91
C ASP A 43 -16.26 -1.55 11.59
N ASP A 44 -17.13 -1.11 10.68
CA ASP A 44 -16.74 -0.57 9.39
C ASP A 44 -16.40 0.93 9.46
N MET A 45 -15.20 1.29 9.00
CA MET A 45 -14.71 2.66 8.90
C MET A 45 -14.38 3.03 7.45
N SER A 46 -14.74 4.25 7.06
CA SER A 46 -14.36 4.85 5.78
C SER A 46 -13.63 6.16 6.03
N VAL A 47 -12.37 6.23 5.57
CA VAL A 47 -11.50 7.39 5.76
C VAL A 47 -11.01 7.87 4.40
N GLU A 48 -11.26 9.14 4.10
CA GLU A 48 -10.75 9.83 2.93
C GLU A 48 -9.39 10.46 3.25
N PHE A 49 -8.33 10.07 2.56
CA PHE A 49 -6.99 10.65 2.77
C PHE A 49 -6.65 11.69 1.71
N PHE A 50 -5.83 12.68 2.09
CA PHE A 50 -5.36 13.67 1.12
C PHE A 50 -4.43 13.05 0.05
N PRO A 51 -4.49 13.55 -1.20
CA PRO A 51 -3.74 12.97 -2.32
C PRO A 51 -2.21 12.96 -2.18
N ASP A 52 -1.66 13.80 -1.30
CA ASP A 52 -0.23 14.00 -1.04
C ASP A 52 0.37 12.99 -0.06
N ARG A 53 -0.45 12.14 0.57
CA ARG A 53 -0.04 11.10 1.53
C ARG A 53 -0.41 9.68 1.08
N PRO A 54 0.18 9.17 -0.04
CA PRO A 54 -0.10 7.83 -0.54
C PRO A 54 0.31 6.70 0.41
N ASP A 55 1.18 6.99 1.37
CA ASP A 55 1.56 6.09 2.44
C ASP A 55 0.41 5.75 3.40
N LEU A 56 -0.71 6.49 3.33
CA LEU A 56 -1.93 6.28 4.11
C LEU A 56 -3.05 5.57 3.32
N TYR A 57 -2.82 5.15 2.07
CA TYR A 57 -3.86 4.50 1.25
C TYR A 57 -4.11 3.02 1.61
N SER A 58 -3.81 2.64 2.84
CA SER A 58 -4.05 1.31 3.39
C SER A 58 -4.20 1.36 4.91
N VAL A 59 -4.73 0.29 5.48
CA VAL A 59 -4.92 0.16 6.94
C VAL A 59 -3.58 0.14 7.66
N GLU A 60 -2.61 -0.57 7.10
CA GLU A 60 -1.26 -0.70 7.64
C GLU A 60 -0.51 0.63 7.61
N GLY A 61 -0.69 1.40 6.53
CA GLY A 61 -0.16 2.75 6.40
C GLY A 61 -0.75 3.72 7.42
N THR A 62 -2.07 3.66 7.60
CA THR A 62 -2.81 4.43 8.60
C THR A 62 -2.37 4.06 10.02
N ALA A 63 -2.31 2.76 10.33
CA ALA A 63 -1.83 2.25 11.61
C ALA A 63 -0.41 2.72 11.92
N ARG A 64 0.50 2.65 10.94
CA ARG A 64 1.88 3.13 11.09
C ARG A 64 1.93 4.63 11.40
N GLY A 65 1.14 5.44 10.69
CA GLY A 65 1.05 6.88 10.96
C GLY A 65 0.49 7.17 12.35
N LEU A 66 -0.56 6.47 12.75
CA LEU A 66 -1.20 6.61 14.06
C LEU A 66 -0.29 6.17 15.20
N ARG A 67 0.49 5.09 15.08
CA ARG A 67 1.43 4.66 16.14
C ARG A 67 2.43 5.76 16.49
N ALA A 68 2.96 6.46 15.49
CA ALA A 68 3.88 7.57 15.72
C ALA A 68 3.14 8.78 16.31
N PHE A 69 1.93 9.07 15.83
CA PHE A 69 1.15 10.22 16.28
C PHE A 69 0.54 10.07 17.69
N LEU A 70 0.34 8.83 18.14
CA LEU A 70 -0.21 8.49 19.45
C LEU A 70 0.88 8.19 20.49
N ASP A 71 2.15 8.48 20.19
CA ASP A 71 3.32 8.21 21.04
C ASP A 71 3.50 6.72 21.41
N ILE A 72 2.94 5.80 20.62
CA ILE A 72 3.08 4.33 20.82
C ILE A 72 4.45 3.88 20.33
N GLU A 73 4.81 4.30 19.11
CA GLU A 73 6.10 4.01 18.50
C GLU A 73 6.63 5.28 17.82
N PRO A 74 7.04 6.30 18.61
CA PRO A 74 7.50 7.57 18.05
C PRO A 74 8.87 7.41 17.37
N GLY A 75 9.11 8.25 16.36
CA GLY A 75 10.39 8.31 15.65
C GLY A 75 10.31 7.79 14.21
N MET A 76 11.47 7.82 13.53
CA MET A 76 11.57 7.41 12.13
C MET A 76 11.67 5.89 12.04
N LYS A 77 10.72 5.27 11.35
CA LYS A 77 10.79 3.83 11.06
C LYS A 77 11.89 3.55 10.04
N THR A 78 12.81 2.66 10.39
CA THR A 78 13.83 2.14 9.47
C THR A 78 13.42 0.78 8.92
N TYR A 79 13.79 0.50 7.68
CA TYR A 79 13.53 -0.76 7.00
C TYR A 79 14.85 -1.35 6.55
N ASP A 80 15.17 -2.55 7.03
CA ASP A 80 16.36 -3.26 6.59
C ASP A 80 16.13 -3.85 5.21
N VAL A 81 16.96 -3.44 4.24
CA VAL A 81 16.91 -3.91 2.86
C VAL A 81 18.24 -4.58 2.52
N LYS A 82 18.17 -5.67 1.76
CA LYS A 82 19.33 -6.42 1.27
C LYS A 82 19.18 -6.67 -0.23
N GLU A 83 20.29 -6.92 -0.89
CA GLU A 83 20.27 -7.33 -2.30
C GLU A 83 19.47 -8.63 -2.46
N SER A 84 18.57 -8.64 -3.44
CA SER A 84 17.67 -9.78 -3.66
C SER A 84 18.35 -10.99 -4.31
N GLY A 85 19.51 -10.78 -4.95
CA GLY A 85 20.19 -11.76 -5.81
C GLY A 85 19.46 -12.02 -7.14
N MET A 86 18.48 -11.19 -7.50
CA MET A 86 17.68 -11.35 -8.72
C MET A 86 17.91 -10.20 -9.69
N ASP A 87 18.15 -10.53 -10.94
CA ASP A 87 18.39 -9.56 -12.00
C ASP A 87 17.18 -9.38 -12.92
N VAL A 88 16.98 -8.14 -13.36
CA VAL A 88 16.00 -7.80 -14.40
C VAL A 88 16.67 -7.06 -15.53
N HIS A 89 16.54 -7.60 -16.74
CA HIS A 89 17.00 -6.95 -17.96
C HIS A 89 15.92 -6.01 -18.52
N ILE A 90 16.25 -4.73 -18.68
CA ILE A 90 15.38 -3.74 -19.34
C ILE A 90 15.84 -3.57 -20.78
N ASP A 91 15.00 -4.00 -21.72
CA ASP A 91 15.29 -3.94 -23.15
C ASP A 91 15.16 -2.51 -23.69
N LYS A 92 16.02 -2.11 -24.64
CA LYS A 92 16.01 -0.75 -25.21
C LYS A 92 14.70 -0.43 -25.94
N SER A 93 13.95 -1.43 -26.40
CA SER A 93 12.63 -1.27 -27.03
C SER A 93 11.65 -0.48 -26.16
N VAL A 94 11.74 -0.55 -24.83
CA VAL A 94 10.78 0.14 -23.96
C VAL A 94 11.03 1.65 -23.84
N LYS A 95 12.15 2.17 -24.35
CA LYS A 95 12.62 3.54 -24.10
C LYS A 95 11.58 4.62 -24.45
N ASP A 96 10.92 4.47 -25.60
CA ASP A 96 9.98 5.47 -26.11
C ASP A 96 8.54 5.27 -25.62
N VAL A 97 8.26 4.13 -24.98
CA VAL A 97 6.91 3.76 -24.52
C VAL A 97 6.81 3.84 -23.00
N ARG A 98 7.67 3.12 -22.28
CA ARG A 98 7.68 3.03 -20.83
C ARG A 98 9.10 2.69 -20.34
N PRO A 99 10.00 3.68 -20.24
CA PRO A 99 11.44 3.44 -20.07
C PRO A 99 11.85 2.90 -18.70
N TYR A 100 11.00 3.05 -17.67
CA TYR A 100 11.36 2.76 -16.29
C TYR A 100 10.64 1.52 -15.76
N PHE A 101 11.42 0.64 -15.14
CA PHE A 101 10.95 -0.54 -14.42
C PHE A 101 11.73 -0.65 -13.10
N LEU A 102 11.02 -0.87 -12.00
CA LEU A 102 11.58 -1.20 -10.70
C LEU A 102 10.80 -2.38 -10.11
N CYS A 103 11.48 -3.21 -9.36
CA CYS A 103 10.88 -4.33 -8.62
C CYS A 103 11.55 -4.48 -7.26
N GLY A 104 10.83 -5.08 -6.32
CA GLY A 104 11.35 -5.49 -5.02
C GLY A 104 10.85 -6.90 -4.70
N VAL A 105 11.58 -7.59 -3.83
CA VAL A 105 11.22 -8.92 -3.34
C VAL A 105 10.98 -8.84 -1.85
N VAL A 106 9.82 -9.32 -1.40
CA VAL A 106 9.50 -9.51 0.02
C VAL A 106 9.40 -11.01 0.26
N ARG A 107 10.17 -11.52 1.23
CA ARG A 107 10.22 -12.95 1.58
C ARG A 107 9.56 -13.18 2.93
N ASP A 108 9.21 -14.45 3.19
CA ASP A 108 8.67 -14.90 4.47
C ASP A 108 7.40 -14.14 4.89
N VAL A 109 6.54 -13.85 3.91
CA VAL A 109 5.26 -13.19 4.12
C VAL A 109 4.17 -14.21 4.38
N ASN A 110 3.37 -13.97 5.42
CA ASN A 110 2.13 -14.71 5.65
C ASN A 110 0.97 -13.90 5.07
N ILE A 111 0.45 -14.33 3.91
CA ILE A 111 -0.64 -13.65 3.23
C ILE A 111 -1.94 -14.39 3.56
N ASP A 112 -2.80 -13.74 4.33
CA ASP A 112 -4.19 -14.15 4.49
C ASP A 112 -5.11 -13.36 3.53
N ASP A 113 -6.39 -13.71 3.51
CA ASP A 113 -7.37 -13.10 2.61
C ASP A 113 -7.55 -11.59 2.85
N ASN A 114 -7.43 -11.14 4.10
CA ASN A 114 -7.58 -9.73 4.46
C ASN A 114 -6.37 -8.92 3.99
N MET A 115 -5.15 -9.42 4.24
CA MET A 115 -3.91 -8.82 3.78
C MET A 115 -3.86 -8.78 2.25
N LEU A 116 -4.26 -9.86 1.57
CA LEU A 116 -4.31 -9.89 0.11
C LEU A 116 -5.26 -8.82 -0.43
N LYS A 117 -6.46 -8.69 0.16
CA LYS A 117 -7.44 -7.67 -0.20
C LYS A 117 -6.89 -6.26 0.03
N SER A 118 -6.29 -6.00 1.19
CA SER A 118 -5.65 -4.72 1.53
C SER A 118 -4.58 -4.33 0.50
N ILE A 119 -3.71 -5.27 0.14
CA ILE A 119 -2.67 -5.08 -0.87
C ILE A 119 -3.28 -4.73 -2.24
N MET A 120 -4.32 -5.46 -2.67
CA MET A 120 -5.00 -5.22 -3.94
C MET A 120 -5.68 -3.84 -3.97
N GLU A 121 -6.35 -3.46 -2.89
CA GLU A 121 -6.99 -2.15 -2.77
C GLU A 121 -5.97 -1.02 -2.80
N MET A 122 -4.89 -1.12 -2.02
CA MET A 122 -3.79 -0.14 -2.05
C MET A 122 -3.22 -0.02 -3.46
N GLN A 123 -2.98 -1.14 -4.15
CA GLN A 123 -2.50 -1.16 -5.53
C GLN A 123 -3.45 -0.38 -6.46
N GLU A 124 -4.76 -0.63 -6.39
CA GLU A 124 -5.76 0.02 -7.22
C GLU A 124 -5.87 1.53 -6.94
N LYS A 125 -5.81 1.92 -5.67
CA LYS A 125 -5.81 3.34 -5.26
C LYS A 125 -4.58 4.06 -5.81
N LEU A 126 -3.38 3.46 -5.71
CA LEU A 126 -2.15 4.00 -6.29
C LEU A 126 -2.21 4.08 -7.81
N HIS A 127 -2.76 3.07 -8.49
CA HIS A 127 -2.95 3.09 -9.94
C HIS A 127 -3.86 4.22 -10.40
N THR A 128 -4.95 4.45 -9.67
CA THR A 128 -5.97 5.44 -10.03
C THR A 128 -5.53 6.86 -9.73
N THR A 129 -4.91 7.08 -8.56
CA THR A 129 -4.48 8.39 -8.06
C THR A 129 -3.15 8.83 -8.69
N ILE A 130 -2.02 8.50 -8.05
CA ILE A 130 -0.67 8.90 -8.49
C ILE A 130 -0.36 8.31 -9.87
N GLY A 131 -0.83 7.09 -10.13
CA GLY A 131 -0.66 6.42 -11.41
C GLY A 131 -1.47 6.99 -12.55
N ARG A 132 -2.41 7.91 -12.30
CA ARG A 132 -3.30 8.51 -13.31
C ARG A 132 -3.93 7.44 -14.21
N LYS A 133 -4.67 6.50 -13.61
CA LYS A 133 -5.24 5.33 -14.29
C LYS A 133 -4.18 4.51 -15.02
N ARG A 134 -3.11 4.15 -14.31
CA ARG A 134 -1.94 3.39 -14.79
C ARG A 134 -1.07 4.05 -15.86
N LYS A 135 -1.39 5.26 -16.32
CA LYS A 135 -0.63 5.98 -17.34
C LYS A 135 0.77 6.39 -16.87
N LYS A 136 0.94 6.66 -15.58
CA LYS A 136 2.22 7.09 -14.98
C LYS A 136 2.95 5.97 -14.25
N LEU A 137 2.21 5.09 -13.57
CA LEU A 137 2.76 3.90 -12.91
C LEU A 137 1.76 2.76 -12.95
N ALA A 138 2.25 1.55 -13.08
CA ALA A 138 1.47 0.33 -12.88
C ALA A 138 2.34 -0.61 -12.06
N ILE A 139 1.73 -1.18 -11.05
CA ILE A 139 2.32 -2.11 -10.08
C ILE A 139 1.72 -3.47 -10.37
N GLY A 140 2.58 -4.49 -10.42
CA GLY A 140 2.21 -5.89 -10.50
C GLY A 140 2.76 -6.61 -9.27
N ILE A 141 1.98 -7.55 -8.76
CA ILE A 141 2.34 -8.39 -7.60
C ILE A 141 2.29 -9.82 -8.07
N HIS A 142 3.38 -10.54 -7.81
CA HIS A 142 3.61 -11.88 -8.33
C HIS A 142 4.04 -12.80 -7.19
N ASP A 143 3.52 -14.02 -7.21
CA ASP A 143 3.99 -15.09 -6.34
C ASP A 143 5.39 -15.53 -6.82
N LEU A 144 6.39 -15.29 -5.99
CA LEU A 144 7.79 -15.54 -6.33
C LEU A 144 8.07 -17.03 -6.54
N ASP A 145 7.37 -17.91 -5.83
CA ASP A 145 7.59 -19.36 -5.90
C ASP A 145 7.12 -19.95 -7.24
N LYS A 146 6.36 -19.18 -8.01
CA LYS A 146 5.80 -19.57 -9.32
C LYS A 146 6.57 -18.97 -10.51
N VAL A 147 7.63 -18.21 -10.28
CA VAL A 147 8.40 -17.55 -11.34
C VAL A 147 9.90 -17.73 -11.13
N CYS A 148 10.66 -17.76 -12.23
CA CYS A 148 12.11 -17.95 -12.20
C CYS A 148 12.83 -16.76 -12.82
N ALA A 149 13.82 -16.24 -12.11
CA ALA A 149 14.76 -15.24 -12.62
C ALA A 149 15.77 -15.87 -13.61
N PRO A 150 16.41 -15.09 -14.51
CA PRO A 150 16.32 -13.63 -14.66
C PRO A 150 15.06 -13.19 -15.39
N PHE A 151 14.56 -12.00 -15.04
CA PHE A 151 13.38 -11.42 -15.69
C PHE A 151 13.78 -10.48 -16.84
N THR A 152 12.89 -10.30 -17.81
CA THR A 152 13.09 -9.37 -18.93
C THR A 152 11.88 -8.47 -19.11
N TYR A 153 12.10 -7.15 -19.12
CA TYR A 153 11.09 -6.14 -19.44
C TYR A 153 11.31 -5.61 -20.86
N ARG A 154 10.42 -5.99 -21.79
CA ARG A 154 10.53 -5.66 -23.22
C ARG A 154 9.17 -5.35 -23.81
N LEU A 155 9.15 -4.70 -24.98
CA LEU A 155 7.96 -4.67 -25.82
C LEU A 155 7.74 -6.05 -26.47
N ALA A 156 6.48 -6.41 -26.66
CA ALA A 156 6.08 -7.62 -27.36
C ALA A 156 4.97 -7.27 -28.35
N GLU A 157 4.86 -8.03 -29.44
CA GLU A 157 3.74 -7.86 -30.36
C GLU A 157 2.44 -8.32 -29.66
N PRO A 158 1.29 -7.69 -29.94
CA PRO A 158 0.03 -8.03 -29.27
C PRO A 158 -0.42 -9.50 -29.40
N HIS A 159 0.18 -10.24 -30.34
CA HIS A 159 -0.20 -11.62 -30.69
C HIS A 159 0.98 -12.61 -30.64
N SER A 160 2.09 -12.22 -30.01
CA SER A 160 3.26 -13.11 -29.81
C SER A 160 3.05 -14.14 -28.71
#